data_AF-A0A067NB56-F1
#
_entry.id   AF-A0A067NB56-F1
#
_cell.length_a   1.000
_cell.length_b   1.000
_cell.length_c   1.000
_cell.angle_alpha   90.00
_cell.angle_beta   90.00
_cell.angle_gamma   90.00
#
_symmetry.space_group_name_H-M   'P 1'
#
loop_
_entity.id
_entity.type
_entity.pdbx_description
1 polymer ?
#
loop_
_entity_poly.entity_id
_entity_poly.type
_entity_poly.pdbx_seq_one_letter_code
_entity_poly.pdbx_strand_id
1 'polypeptide(L)'
;MRTEVPASHYDVVIIGAGIAGSALAYALSSRSTDTTHSNQYGSRKLRVALIERSLSKPDRIVGELLQPGGIIALRELGLEVCLEGIGAIPVRGYCVVEGERQVTVPYPDGFEGRSFHHGEFVMTLRDKAIGADGVDVIEAVVTELIEESESGRIAGVRYRTREASNATSTHELHAKVVIVADGSASKFRKQVLQPAYAAKVEPRLISHFVGLILEGAELPVAQHGTVVFVGGHGPVLLYQISEGCTRMLIDVKEPLPADMKSHILTEIVPQLPPSLRLPATCAVHSDRLRRMPCPFLTAINQNSYHTKPGAILLGDAWNTRHPLTGGGMTVALNDVVLLRDMLNKVDDLGDWTAMEAGLSRWYWQRKPRSSTINMLSLVLYELFGAADEELSIMRLGCFKYFELGGEYVRGTISLLAGISSSPFQLFRHFFGVAMYAILVLFQSTPLPSSPRYHHTISHQPAMNVALSTLVHYMSLLTKSVRVIWKTCAIFFPLLWDEIRWWIPSKSSVQSPARWGGAMLVAIVILSFGAIICK
;
A
#
# COMPACT_ATOMS: atom_id res chain seq x y z
N MET A 1 36.09 -9.87 -2.64
CA MET A 1 37.05 -8.90 -2.07
C MET A 1 37.59 -8.01 -3.19
N ARG A 2 37.05 -6.79 -3.30
CA ARG A 2 37.77 -5.61 -3.81
C ARG A 2 37.54 -4.54 -2.74
N THR A 3 38.49 -4.39 -1.83
CA THR A 3 38.53 -3.30 -0.85
C THR A 3 39.25 -2.14 -1.51
N GLU A 4 38.58 -1.46 -2.44
CA GLU A 4 38.98 -0.12 -2.85
C GLU A 4 38.44 0.86 -1.81
N VAL A 5 39.30 1.77 -1.35
CA VAL A 5 38.90 2.87 -0.46
C VAL A 5 37.79 3.66 -1.18
N PRO A 6 36.60 3.84 -0.56
CA PRO A 6 35.50 4.56 -1.19
C PRO A 6 35.97 5.94 -1.65
N ALA A 7 35.56 6.36 -2.86
CA ALA A 7 35.78 7.74 -3.29
C ALA A 7 35.21 8.70 -2.23
N SER A 8 35.93 9.77 -1.91
CA SER A 8 35.47 10.77 -0.92
C SER A 8 34.22 11.54 -1.40
N HIS A 9 33.90 11.46 -2.69
CA HIS A 9 32.76 12.13 -3.31
C HIS A 9 32.01 11.20 -4.28
N TYR A 10 30.70 11.11 -4.10
CA TYR A 10 29.77 10.40 -4.99
C TYR A 10 28.85 11.37 -5.71
N ASP A 11 28.23 10.94 -6.81
CA ASP A 11 27.14 11.71 -7.43
C ASP A 11 25.86 11.50 -6.60
N VAL A 12 25.60 10.27 -6.18
CA VAL A 12 24.42 9.89 -5.39
C VAL A 12 24.82 8.97 -4.23
N VAL A 13 24.32 9.24 -3.03
CA VAL A 13 24.34 8.30 -1.91
C VAL A 13 22.92 7.81 -1.66
N ILE A 14 22.71 6.50 -1.56
CA ILE A 14 21.41 5.88 -1.28
C ILE A 14 21.51 5.17 0.07
N ILE A 15 20.65 5.57 1.01
CA ILE A 15 20.54 4.97 2.34
C ILE A 15 19.45 3.89 2.30
N GLY A 16 19.85 2.64 2.47
CA GLY A 16 18.97 1.47 2.55
C GLY A 16 18.95 0.65 1.26
N ALA A 17 19.51 -0.55 1.28
CA ALA A 17 19.46 -1.53 0.19
C ALA A 17 18.24 -2.45 0.34
N GLY A 18 17.06 -1.84 0.48
CA GLY A 18 15.77 -2.52 0.36
C GLY A 18 15.32 -2.59 -1.10
N ILE A 19 14.01 -2.69 -1.33
CA ILE A 19 13.43 -2.74 -2.67
C ILE A 19 13.74 -1.47 -3.46
N ALA A 20 13.36 -0.30 -2.92
CA ALA A 20 13.49 0.98 -3.62
C ALA A 20 14.96 1.38 -3.84
N GLY A 21 15.80 1.24 -2.81
CA GLY A 21 17.20 1.66 -2.89
C GLY A 21 18.04 0.79 -3.82
N SER A 22 17.88 -0.55 -3.75
CA SER A 22 18.61 -1.46 -4.65
C SER A 22 18.16 -1.29 -6.10
N ALA A 23 16.85 -1.16 -6.33
CA ALA A 23 16.30 -0.92 -7.66
C ALA A 23 16.78 0.42 -8.24
N LEU A 24 16.80 1.50 -7.44
CA LEU A 24 17.28 2.81 -7.88
C LEU A 24 18.79 2.78 -8.17
N ALA A 25 19.59 2.14 -7.32
CA ALA A 25 21.04 2.03 -7.53
C ALA A 25 21.35 1.37 -8.89
N TYR A 26 20.70 0.24 -9.16
CA TYR A 26 20.81 -0.43 -10.45
C TYR A 26 20.30 0.46 -11.60
N ALA A 27 19.13 1.06 -11.45
CA ALA A 27 18.51 1.90 -12.49
C ALA A 27 19.34 3.14 -12.88
N LEU A 28 20.06 3.73 -11.93
CA LEU A 28 20.98 4.84 -12.17
C LEU A 28 22.29 4.39 -12.85
N SER A 29 22.73 3.16 -12.60
CA SER A 29 23.90 2.56 -13.25
C SER A 29 23.63 2.19 -14.71
N SER A 30 22.40 1.73 -15.00
CA SER A 30 21.98 1.24 -16.30
C SER A 30 21.49 2.36 -17.21
N ARG A 31 21.90 3.61 -16.96
CA ARG A 31 21.54 4.76 -17.80
C ARG A 31 21.93 4.44 -19.25
N SER A 32 20.93 4.40 -20.13
CA SER A 32 21.17 4.37 -21.57
C SER A 32 21.94 5.63 -21.92
N THR A 33 23.11 5.47 -22.55
CA THR A 33 23.89 6.55 -23.16
C THR A 33 23.20 7.04 -24.44
N ASP A 34 21.88 7.24 -24.39
CA ASP A 34 21.13 7.67 -25.56
C ASP A 34 21.52 9.12 -25.87
N THR A 35 22.36 9.23 -26.90
CA THR A 35 23.19 10.37 -27.32
C THR A 35 22.43 11.64 -27.73
N THR A 36 21.12 11.70 -27.47
CA THR A 36 20.26 12.81 -27.90
C THR A 36 20.19 13.96 -26.90
N HIS A 37 20.57 13.74 -25.63
CA HIS A 37 20.71 14.80 -24.63
C HIS A 37 22.09 14.75 -23.96
N SER A 38 22.98 15.66 -24.35
CA SER A 38 24.27 15.88 -23.68
C SER A 38 24.05 16.62 -22.36
N ASN A 39 23.83 15.91 -21.26
CA ASN A 39 23.94 16.49 -19.92
C ASN A 39 25.41 16.72 -19.54
N GLN A 40 25.69 17.44 -18.44
CA GLN A 40 27.06 17.69 -17.97
C GLN A 40 27.85 16.39 -17.72
N TYR A 41 27.16 15.28 -17.47
CA TYR A 41 27.75 13.96 -17.30
C TYR A 41 28.14 13.32 -18.64
N GLY A 42 27.57 13.73 -19.78
CA GLY A 42 27.90 13.19 -21.10
C GLY A 42 27.78 11.66 -21.14
N SER A 43 28.86 10.98 -21.49
CA SER A 43 28.99 9.51 -21.43
C SER A 43 29.48 8.98 -20.08
N ARG A 44 29.77 9.85 -19.10
CA ARG A 44 30.26 9.47 -17.76
C ARG A 44 29.13 8.84 -16.96
N LYS A 45 29.42 7.67 -16.39
CA LYS A 45 28.51 6.97 -15.47
C LYS A 45 28.47 7.70 -14.11
N LEU A 46 27.28 7.73 -13.51
CA LEU A 46 27.09 8.23 -12.15
C LEU A 46 27.79 7.29 -11.17
N ARG A 47 28.49 7.87 -10.18
CA ARG A 47 29.04 7.13 -9.04
C ARG A 47 27.99 7.10 -7.94
N VAL A 48 27.50 5.91 -7.61
CA VAL A 48 26.43 5.69 -6.63
C VAL A 48 26.99 4.90 -5.44
N ALA A 49 26.85 5.42 -4.23
CA ALA A 49 27.10 4.65 -3.01
C ALA A 49 25.77 4.12 -2.45
N LEU A 50 25.60 2.80 -2.37
CA LEU A 50 24.43 2.17 -1.76
C LEU A 50 24.82 1.63 -0.38
N ILE A 51 24.32 2.26 0.69
CA ILE A 51 24.70 1.94 2.07
C ILE A 51 23.58 1.17 2.75
N GLU A 52 23.88 0.00 3.30
CA GLU A 52 22.92 -0.83 4.02
C GLU A 52 23.49 -1.31 5.35
N ARG A 53 22.67 -1.26 6.40
CA ARG A 53 23.09 -1.66 7.76
C ARG A 53 23.44 -3.13 7.90
N SER A 54 22.89 -3.99 7.03
CA SER A 54 23.08 -5.44 7.04
C SER A 54 22.80 -5.99 5.64
N LEU A 55 23.83 -6.51 4.98
CA LEU A 55 23.69 -7.15 3.65
C LEU A 55 23.23 -8.61 3.76
N SER A 56 23.13 -9.16 4.97
CA SER A 56 22.49 -10.44 5.20
C SER A 56 21.03 -10.48 4.70
N LYS A 57 20.57 -11.68 4.34
CA LYS A 57 19.21 -11.93 3.86
C LYS A 57 18.18 -11.42 4.88
N PRO A 58 17.30 -10.47 4.48
CA PRO A 58 16.26 -9.98 5.39
C PRO A 58 15.24 -11.07 5.68
N ASP A 59 14.94 -11.28 6.96
CA ASP A 59 13.81 -12.09 7.38
C ASP A 59 12.64 -11.15 7.75
N ARG A 60 11.58 -11.10 6.93
CA ARG A 60 10.38 -10.25 7.12
C ARG A 60 9.13 -10.99 6.65
N ILE A 61 7.98 -10.66 7.26
CA ILE A 61 6.66 -11.24 6.93
C ILE A 61 5.79 -10.38 6.00
N VAL A 62 6.33 -9.28 5.46
CA VAL A 62 5.62 -8.40 4.51
C VAL A 62 6.49 -8.17 3.28
N GLY A 63 5.86 -7.70 2.21
CA GLY A 63 6.56 -7.52 0.93
C GLY A 63 6.86 -8.85 0.25
N GLU A 64 5.95 -9.81 0.40
CA GLU A 64 6.02 -11.18 -0.13
C GLU A 64 5.06 -11.39 -1.32
N LEU A 65 4.28 -10.37 -1.73
CA LEU A 65 3.40 -10.40 -2.91
C LEU A 65 3.56 -9.10 -3.70
N LEU A 66 4.00 -9.23 -4.94
CA LEU A 66 4.16 -8.16 -5.91
C LEU A 66 2.98 -8.15 -6.89
N GLN A 67 2.24 -7.03 -6.90
CA GLN A 67 1.12 -6.82 -7.82
C GLN A 67 1.61 -6.72 -9.29
N PRO A 68 0.75 -6.99 -10.28
CA PRO A 68 1.10 -6.89 -11.69
C PRO A 68 1.74 -5.54 -12.10
N GLY A 69 1.23 -4.41 -11.60
CA GLY A 69 1.79 -3.09 -11.87
C GLY A 69 3.21 -2.89 -11.33
N GLY A 70 3.61 -3.68 -10.32
CA GLY A 70 4.98 -3.72 -9.81
C GLY A 70 5.89 -4.56 -10.71
N ILE A 71 5.37 -5.65 -11.29
CA ILE A 71 6.10 -6.44 -12.29
C ILE A 71 6.37 -5.59 -13.53
N ILE A 72 5.37 -4.85 -14.03
CA ILE A 72 5.55 -3.92 -15.17
C ILE A 72 6.70 -2.94 -14.90
N ALA A 73 6.75 -2.35 -13.70
CA ALA A 73 7.84 -1.46 -13.32
C ALA A 73 9.20 -2.19 -13.22
N LEU A 74 9.26 -3.44 -12.74
CA LEU A 74 10.51 -4.23 -12.78
C LEU A 74 10.99 -4.48 -14.21
N ARG A 75 10.08 -4.79 -15.14
CA ARG A 75 10.44 -4.96 -16.56
C ARG A 75 11.04 -3.68 -17.13
N GLU A 76 10.40 -2.54 -16.85
CA GLU A 76 10.87 -1.22 -17.28
C GLU A 76 12.21 -0.82 -16.65
N LEU A 77 12.54 -1.38 -15.49
CA LEU A 77 13.84 -1.21 -14.82
C LEU A 77 14.88 -2.25 -15.28
N GLY A 78 14.53 -3.23 -16.11
CA GLY A 78 15.41 -4.34 -16.49
C GLY A 78 15.74 -5.29 -15.32
N LEU A 79 14.85 -5.38 -14.34
CA LEU A 79 15.00 -6.15 -13.09
C LEU A 79 14.02 -7.33 -12.97
N GLU A 80 13.31 -7.69 -14.05
CA GLU A 80 12.33 -8.78 -14.02
C GLU A 80 12.95 -10.14 -13.65
N VAL A 81 14.19 -10.38 -14.05
CA VAL A 81 14.95 -11.60 -13.74
C VAL A 81 15.17 -11.80 -12.23
N CYS A 82 15.02 -10.76 -11.42
CA CYS A 82 15.10 -10.88 -9.95
C CYS A 82 13.96 -11.71 -9.35
N LEU A 83 12.92 -12.01 -10.11
CA LEU A 83 11.82 -12.90 -9.71
C LEU A 83 12.07 -14.37 -10.05
N GLU A 84 13.14 -14.67 -10.79
CA GLU A 84 13.49 -16.02 -11.22
C GLU A 84 14.42 -16.70 -10.22
N GLY A 85 14.30 -18.02 -10.07
CA GLY A 85 15.18 -18.82 -9.20
C GLY A 85 15.01 -18.61 -7.69
N ILE A 86 14.01 -17.83 -7.25
CA ILE A 86 13.74 -17.56 -5.82
C ILE A 86 12.55 -18.36 -5.25
N GLY A 87 12.06 -19.34 -6.00
CA GLY A 87 10.84 -20.10 -5.63
C GLY A 87 9.56 -19.26 -5.69
N ALA A 88 9.54 -18.20 -6.50
CA ALA A 88 8.37 -17.34 -6.64
C ALA A 88 7.18 -18.08 -7.26
N ILE A 89 5.98 -17.81 -6.75
CA ILE A 89 4.72 -18.41 -7.20
C ILE A 89 3.94 -17.39 -8.03
N PRO A 90 3.45 -17.76 -9.23
CA PRO A 90 2.52 -16.94 -9.99
C PRO A 90 1.22 -16.68 -9.22
N VAL A 91 0.77 -15.43 -9.21
CA VAL A 91 -0.52 -15.04 -8.61
C VAL A 91 -1.43 -14.52 -9.71
N ARG A 92 -2.54 -15.21 -9.96
CA ARG A 92 -3.49 -14.92 -11.05
C ARG A 92 -4.72 -14.12 -10.61
N GLY A 93 -4.83 -13.83 -9.32
CA GLY A 93 -5.89 -12.99 -8.77
C GLY A 93 -6.10 -13.24 -7.29
N TYR A 94 -7.32 -13.00 -6.81
CA TYR A 94 -7.73 -13.27 -5.44
C TYR A 94 -8.98 -14.13 -5.35
N CYS A 95 -9.17 -14.77 -4.21
CA CYS A 95 -10.41 -15.38 -3.77
C CYS A 95 -10.86 -14.64 -2.50
N VAL A 96 -12.08 -14.13 -2.49
CA VAL A 96 -12.67 -13.51 -1.30
C VAL A 96 -13.64 -14.50 -0.67
N VAL A 97 -13.51 -14.73 0.63
CA VAL A 97 -14.30 -15.72 1.38
C VAL A 97 -15.10 -15.02 2.47
N GLU A 98 -16.40 -15.32 2.52
CA GLU A 98 -17.32 -14.89 3.58
C GLU A 98 -18.16 -16.08 4.06
N GLY A 99 -17.75 -16.66 5.20
CA GLY A 99 -18.35 -17.91 5.71
C GLY A 99 -18.12 -19.06 4.73
N GLU A 100 -19.20 -19.68 4.26
CA GLU A 100 -19.15 -20.77 3.28
C GLU A 100 -19.15 -20.28 1.82
N ARG A 101 -19.36 -18.97 1.59
CA ARG A 101 -19.39 -18.39 0.25
C ARG A 101 -18.00 -17.92 -0.15
N GLN A 102 -17.69 -18.06 -1.44
CA GLN A 102 -16.47 -17.53 -2.02
C GLN A 102 -16.70 -16.93 -3.41
N VAL A 103 -15.92 -15.92 -3.76
CA VAL A 103 -15.91 -15.31 -5.09
C VAL A 103 -14.48 -15.16 -5.59
N THR A 104 -14.24 -15.58 -6.83
CA THR A 104 -12.93 -15.45 -7.48
C THR A 104 -12.84 -14.13 -8.23
N VAL A 105 -11.74 -13.41 -8.04
CA VAL A 105 -11.46 -12.08 -8.58
C VAL A 105 -10.13 -12.19 -9.36
N PRO A 106 -10.16 -12.67 -10.61
CA PRO A 106 -8.95 -12.86 -11.41
C PRO A 106 -8.36 -11.51 -11.85
N TYR A 107 -7.03 -11.44 -12.00
CA TYR A 107 -6.40 -10.34 -12.70
C TYR A 107 -6.82 -10.31 -14.18
N PRO A 108 -6.92 -9.12 -14.79
CA PRO A 108 -7.42 -8.97 -16.15
C PRO A 108 -6.34 -9.32 -17.18
N ASP A 109 -6.74 -9.61 -18.42
CA ASP A 109 -5.88 -9.64 -19.62
C ASP A 109 -4.61 -10.51 -19.52
N GLY A 110 -4.63 -11.56 -18.69
CA GLY A 110 -3.46 -12.41 -18.48
C GLY A 110 -2.34 -11.74 -17.67
N PHE A 111 -2.60 -10.57 -17.08
CA PHE A 111 -1.70 -10.01 -16.07
C PHE A 111 -1.64 -10.93 -14.86
N GLU A 112 -0.46 -11.02 -14.27
CA GLU A 112 -0.22 -11.84 -13.09
C GLU A 112 0.73 -11.11 -12.14
N GLY A 113 0.58 -11.40 -10.85
CA GLY A 113 1.53 -11.04 -9.80
C GLY A 113 2.53 -12.16 -9.54
N ARG A 114 3.37 -11.93 -8.54
CA ARG A 114 4.32 -12.92 -8.01
C ARG A 114 4.37 -12.84 -6.50
N SER A 115 4.31 -13.98 -5.83
CA SER A 115 4.58 -14.07 -4.41
C SER A 115 5.84 -14.88 -4.13
N PHE A 116 6.55 -14.56 -3.06
CA PHE A 116 7.89 -15.09 -2.78
C PHE A 116 8.29 -14.80 -1.33
N HIS A 117 9.32 -15.47 -0.83
CA HIS A 117 10.01 -15.05 0.39
C HIS A 117 10.69 -13.68 0.16
N HIS A 118 10.32 -12.69 0.98
CA HIS A 118 10.80 -11.30 0.81
C HIS A 118 12.33 -11.20 0.77
N GLY A 119 13.01 -11.98 1.62
CA GLY A 119 14.47 -12.00 1.71
C GLY A 119 15.13 -12.39 0.39
N GLU A 120 14.62 -13.41 -0.30
CA GLU A 120 15.18 -13.89 -1.56
C GLU A 120 15.09 -12.81 -2.64
N PHE A 121 13.94 -12.16 -2.77
CA PHE A 121 13.75 -11.07 -3.73
C PHE A 121 14.64 -9.85 -3.44
N VAL A 122 14.84 -9.49 -2.17
CA VAL A 122 15.77 -8.40 -1.83
C VAL A 122 17.21 -8.78 -2.15
N MET A 123 17.61 -10.03 -1.94
CA MET A 123 18.97 -10.47 -2.26
C MET A 123 19.22 -10.42 -3.77
N THR A 124 18.29 -10.87 -4.62
CA THR A 124 18.47 -10.79 -6.08
C THR A 124 18.53 -9.34 -6.59
N LEU A 125 17.79 -8.40 -5.97
CA LEU A 125 17.92 -6.97 -6.27
C LEU A 125 19.28 -6.41 -5.83
N ARG A 126 19.78 -6.82 -4.67
CA ARG A 126 21.12 -6.42 -4.18
C ARG A 126 22.20 -6.96 -5.08
N ASP A 127 22.11 -8.21 -5.53
CA ASP A 127 23.08 -8.82 -6.44
C ASP A 127 23.16 -8.06 -7.77
N LYS A 128 22.02 -7.60 -8.29
CA LYS A 128 22.00 -6.71 -9.46
C LYS A 128 22.67 -5.36 -9.19
N ALA A 129 22.42 -4.75 -8.04
CA ALA A 129 23.07 -3.50 -7.66
C ALA A 129 24.58 -3.67 -7.42
N ILE A 130 25.03 -4.80 -6.86
CA ILE A 130 26.45 -5.11 -6.65
C ILE A 130 27.17 -5.35 -7.98
N GLY A 131 26.51 -6.03 -8.92
CA GLY A 131 27.06 -6.30 -10.25
C GLY A 131 27.00 -5.11 -11.21
N ALA A 132 26.37 -4.00 -10.80
CA ALA A 132 26.21 -2.81 -11.62
C ALA A 132 27.47 -1.93 -11.64
N ASP A 133 27.85 -1.46 -12.82
CA ASP A 133 29.00 -0.58 -12.98
C ASP A 133 28.72 0.83 -12.42
N GLY A 134 29.65 1.38 -11.65
CA GLY A 134 29.49 2.68 -10.98
C GLY A 134 28.69 2.63 -9.67
N VAL A 135 28.32 1.44 -9.18
CA VAL A 135 27.64 1.27 -7.88
C VAL A 135 28.58 0.63 -6.87
N ASP A 136 28.87 1.37 -5.79
CA ASP A 136 29.63 0.88 -4.65
C ASP A 136 28.65 0.53 -3.51
N VAL A 137 28.54 -0.76 -3.17
CA VAL A 137 27.67 -1.24 -2.10
C VAL A 137 28.47 -1.36 -0.80
N ILE A 138 28.02 -0.67 0.25
CA ILE A 138 28.73 -0.54 1.52
C ILE A 138 27.87 -1.08 2.66
N GLU A 139 28.35 -2.10 3.35
CA GLU A 139 27.71 -2.59 4.58
C GLU A 139 28.09 -1.70 5.77
N ALA A 140 27.22 -0.75 6.09
CA ALA A 140 27.44 0.18 7.19
C ALA A 140 26.14 0.77 7.72
N VAL A 141 26.19 1.26 8.96
CA VAL A 141 25.08 1.97 9.59
C VAL A 141 25.28 3.46 9.39
N VAL A 142 24.43 4.09 8.56
CA VAL A 142 24.34 5.55 8.51
C VAL A 142 23.80 6.07 9.85
N THR A 143 24.44 7.09 10.38
CA THR A 143 24.12 7.65 11.70
C THR A 143 23.56 9.05 11.62
N GLU A 144 23.97 9.83 10.62
CA GLU A 144 23.61 11.24 10.49
C GLU A 144 23.68 11.72 9.04
N LEU A 145 22.84 12.68 8.69
CA LEU A 145 22.94 13.43 7.44
C LEU A 145 23.85 14.65 7.65
N ILE A 146 24.82 14.85 6.77
CA ILE A 146 25.72 16.01 6.85
C ILE A 146 25.00 17.21 6.23
N GLU A 147 24.75 18.23 7.04
CA GLU A 147 24.09 19.47 6.62
C GLU A 147 25.09 20.62 6.54
N GLU A 148 25.10 21.34 5.43
CA GLU A 148 25.89 22.56 5.24
C GLU A 148 25.30 23.72 6.06
N SER A 149 26.11 24.31 6.95
CA SER A 149 25.67 25.35 7.88
C SER A 149 25.08 26.60 7.22
N GLU A 150 25.57 26.99 6.03
CA GLU A 150 25.15 28.22 5.35
C GLU A 150 23.91 28.02 4.46
N SER A 151 23.83 26.90 3.75
CA SER A 151 22.79 26.62 2.76
C SER A 151 21.63 25.78 3.31
N GLY A 152 21.83 25.09 4.45
CA GLY A 152 20.89 24.10 4.98
C GLY A 152 20.74 22.86 4.07
N ARG A 153 21.63 22.71 3.08
CA ARG A 153 21.65 21.60 2.13
C ARG A 153 22.25 20.36 2.77
N ILE A 154 21.65 19.20 2.51
CA ILE A 154 22.23 17.91 2.82
C ILE A 154 23.33 17.60 1.80
N ALA A 155 24.57 17.51 2.28
CA ALA A 155 25.77 17.35 1.45
C ALA A 155 26.36 15.94 1.50
N GLY A 156 25.82 15.05 2.34
CA GLY A 156 26.37 13.72 2.51
C GLY A 156 25.83 12.98 3.72
N VAL A 157 26.54 11.92 4.10
CA VAL A 157 26.20 11.06 5.23
C VAL A 157 27.42 10.74 6.07
N ARG A 158 27.18 10.58 7.36
CA ARG A 158 28.13 10.01 8.31
C ARG A 158 27.71 8.59 8.64
N TYR A 159 28.65 7.65 8.58
CA TYR A 159 28.37 6.22 8.77
C TYR A 159 29.44 5.52 9.60
N ARG A 160 29.07 4.35 10.14
CA ARG A 160 29.96 3.46 10.89
C ARG A 160 29.97 2.08 10.24
N THR A 161 31.16 1.60 9.91
CA THR A 161 31.38 0.23 9.43
C THR A 161 31.41 -0.73 10.61
N ARG A 162 31.13 -2.01 10.36
CA ARG A 162 31.34 -3.08 11.34
C ARG A 162 32.75 -3.64 11.17
N GLU A 163 33.80 -2.88 11.47
CA GLU A 163 35.14 -3.45 11.57
C GLU A 163 35.42 -3.95 13.00
N ALA A 164 36.10 -5.10 13.05
CA ALA A 164 36.40 -5.85 14.26
C ALA A 164 37.37 -5.09 15.17
N SER A 165 37.09 -5.09 16.47
CA SER A 165 37.91 -4.57 17.58
C SER A 165 38.01 -3.04 17.74
N ASN A 166 37.16 -2.51 18.63
CA ASN A 166 37.36 -1.35 19.53
C ASN A 166 37.65 0.06 18.99
N ALA A 167 37.76 0.29 17.69
CA ALA A 167 37.72 1.65 17.13
C ALA A 167 36.42 1.84 16.33
N THR A 168 35.49 2.64 16.85
CA THR A 168 34.30 3.04 16.10
C THR A 168 34.68 4.15 15.13
N SER A 169 35.46 3.85 14.09
CA SER A 169 35.84 4.84 13.08
C SER A 169 34.58 5.32 12.40
N THR A 170 34.32 6.62 12.56
CA THR A 170 33.19 7.29 11.95
C THR A 170 33.68 7.89 10.64
N HIS A 171 33.05 7.49 9.55
CA HIS A 171 33.44 7.87 8.20
C HIS A 171 32.40 8.83 7.60
N GLU A 172 32.85 9.68 6.69
CA GLU A 172 32.00 10.63 5.97
C GLU A 172 32.02 10.33 4.47
N LEU A 173 30.86 10.46 3.83
CA LEU A 173 30.71 10.39 2.39
C LEU A 173 29.93 11.59 1.91
N HIS A 174 30.52 12.37 1.01
CA HIS A 174 29.87 13.51 0.39
C HIS A 174 29.20 13.11 -0.93
N ALA A 175 28.07 13.73 -1.23
CA ALA A 175 27.34 13.51 -2.47
C ALA A 175 26.63 14.76 -2.99
N LYS A 176 26.34 14.77 -4.29
CA LYS A 176 25.48 15.81 -4.87
C LYS A 176 24.03 15.65 -4.38
N VAL A 177 23.56 14.41 -4.23
CA VAL A 177 22.22 14.09 -3.72
C VAL A 177 22.25 12.87 -2.80
N VAL A 178 21.52 12.94 -1.69
CA VAL A 178 21.28 11.82 -0.76
C VAL A 178 19.84 11.32 -0.92
N ILE A 179 19.68 10.05 -1.29
CA ILE A 179 18.38 9.36 -1.33
C ILE A 179 18.17 8.58 -0.04
N VAL A 180 17.11 8.89 0.69
CA VAL A 180 16.71 8.20 1.92
C VAL A 180 15.65 7.16 1.59
N ALA A 181 16.03 5.88 1.59
CA ALA A 181 15.18 4.73 1.28
C ALA A 181 15.21 3.67 2.42
N ASP A 182 15.34 4.11 3.67
CA ASP A 182 15.52 3.28 4.87
C ASP A 182 14.23 2.67 5.44
N GLY A 183 13.12 2.79 4.71
CA GLY A 183 11.85 2.09 4.96
C GLY A 183 10.87 2.82 5.90
N SER A 184 9.81 2.12 6.30
CA SER A 184 8.68 2.72 7.04
C SER A 184 9.06 3.32 8.40
N ALA A 185 10.03 2.72 9.08
CA ALA A 185 10.60 3.20 10.35
C ALA A 185 11.80 4.14 10.15
N SER A 186 11.79 4.92 9.06
CA SER A 186 12.87 5.83 8.68
C SER A 186 13.35 6.70 9.85
N LYS A 187 14.66 6.74 10.06
CA LYS A 187 15.31 7.58 11.08
C LYS A 187 15.57 8.99 10.57
N PHE A 188 15.73 9.13 9.25
CA PHE A 188 16.15 10.37 8.62
C PHE A 188 14.99 11.19 8.06
N ARG A 189 13.78 10.62 7.97
CA ARG A 189 12.58 11.32 7.47
C ARG A 189 12.45 12.72 8.06
N LYS A 190 12.46 12.86 9.39
CA LYS A 190 12.32 14.16 10.07
C LYS A 190 13.47 15.14 9.79
N GLN A 191 14.68 14.63 9.51
CA GLN A 191 15.85 15.48 9.20
C GLN A 191 15.78 16.06 7.79
N VAL A 192 15.22 15.31 6.83
CA VAL A 192 15.02 15.78 5.44
C VAL A 192 13.87 16.79 5.35
N LEU A 193 12.88 16.70 6.23
CA LEU A 193 11.75 17.63 6.26
C LEU A 193 12.17 18.99 6.82
N GLN A 194 11.59 20.05 6.27
CA GLN A 194 11.67 21.38 6.88
C GLN A 194 11.03 21.35 8.29
N PRO A 195 11.56 22.07 9.29
CA PRO A 195 11.08 22.02 10.68
C PRO A 195 9.56 22.26 10.83
N ALA A 196 8.99 23.15 10.01
CA ALA A 196 7.56 23.46 10.00
C ALA A 196 6.66 22.28 9.58
N TYR A 197 7.23 21.26 8.94
CA TYR A 197 6.55 20.08 8.42
C TYR A 197 6.92 18.79 9.15
N ALA A 198 8.13 18.70 9.73
CA ALA A 198 8.60 17.50 10.41
C ALA A 198 7.66 16.98 11.51
N ALA A 199 6.94 17.88 12.20
CA ALA A 199 5.94 17.53 13.22
C ALA A 199 4.56 17.16 12.65
N LYS A 200 4.25 17.55 11.41
CA LYS A 200 2.95 17.31 10.76
C LYS A 200 2.93 16.01 9.95
N VAL A 201 4.10 15.49 9.64
CA VAL A 201 4.31 14.33 8.75
C VAL A 201 4.80 13.16 9.60
N GLU A 202 3.88 12.55 10.33
CA GLU A 202 4.13 11.36 11.13
C GLU A 202 3.28 10.17 10.64
N PRO A 203 3.85 8.95 10.59
CA PRO A 203 3.07 7.77 10.25
C PRO A 203 2.00 7.51 11.31
N ARG A 204 0.74 7.39 10.89
CA ARG A 204 -0.36 6.99 11.76
C ARG A 204 -0.45 5.48 11.78
N LEU A 205 -0.34 4.87 12.95
CA LEU A 205 -0.57 3.43 13.11
C LEU A 205 -2.05 3.12 12.92
N ILE A 206 -2.36 2.13 12.08
CA ILE A 206 -3.74 1.73 11.77
C ILE A 206 -4.09 0.40 12.45
N SER A 207 -3.19 -0.58 12.37
CA SER A 207 -3.33 -1.92 12.95
C SER A 207 -1.97 -2.62 13.02
N HIS A 208 -1.99 -3.90 13.38
CA HIS A 208 -0.85 -4.81 13.30
C HIS A 208 -1.19 -6.04 12.48
N PHE A 209 -0.23 -6.54 11.72
CA PHE A 209 -0.29 -7.87 11.13
C PHE A 209 0.46 -8.87 12.01
N VAL A 210 -0.19 -10.01 12.23
CA VAL A 210 0.40 -11.20 12.85
C VAL A 210 0.60 -12.25 11.77
N GLY A 211 1.87 -12.59 11.50
CA GLY A 211 2.25 -13.51 10.43
C GLY A 211 2.54 -14.92 10.93
N LEU A 212 2.07 -15.89 10.15
CA LEU A 212 2.25 -17.33 10.30
C LEU A 212 2.68 -17.95 8.97
N ILE A 213 3.40 -19.07 8.99
CA ILE A 213 3.64 -19.91 7.82
C ILE A 213 2.86 -21.22 7.99
N LEU A 214 2.00 -21.53 7.03
CA LEU A 214 1.20 -22.74 6.99
C LEU A 214 1.86 -23.71 6.00
N GLU A 215 2.37 -24.81 6.52
CA GLU A 215 2.96 -25.88 5.72
C GLU A 215 1.86 -26.78 5.15
N GLY A 216 1.95 -27.11 3.86
CA GLY A 216 1.01 -28.00 3.17
C GLY A 216 -0.42 -27.48 3.06
N ALA A 217 -0.66 -26.18 3.28
CA ALA A 217 -2.00 -25.62 3.20
C ALA A 217 -2.46 -25.42 1.75
N GLU A 218 -3.62 -25.98 1.42
CA GLU A 218 -4.30 -25.78 0.14
C GLU A 218 -5.25 -24.58 0.23
N LEU A 219 -4.94 -23.55 -0.56
CA LEU A 219 -5.81 -22.39 -0.71
C LEU A 219 -7.08 -22.76 -1.50
N PRO A 220 -8.24 -22.12 -1.24
CA PRO A 220 -9.50 -22.41 -1.93
C PRO A 220 -9.42 -22.35 -3.46
N VAL A 221 -8.54 -21.50 -3.99
CA VAL A 221 -8.25 -21.40 -5.42
C VAL A 221 -6.74 -21.34 -5.61
N ALA A 222 -6.21 -22.27 -6.41
CA ALA A 222 -4.78 -22.32 -6.71
C ALA A 222 -4.29 -21.02 -7.36
N GLN A 223 -3.07 -20.59 -7.02
CA GLN A 223 -2.44 -19.37 -7.55
C GLN A 223 -3.27 -18.09 -7.32
N HIS A 224 -4.17 -18.06 -6.34
CA HIS A 224 -4.92 -16.86 -5.96
C HIS A 224 -4.67 -16.53 -4.49
N GLY A 225 -4.42 -15.25 -4.20
CA GLY A 225 -4.40 -14.79 -2.80
C GLY A 225 -5.80 -14.93 -2.20
N THR A 226 -5.92 -15.36 -0.95
CA THR A 226 -7.22 -15.53 -0.28
C THR A 226 -7.42 -14.43 0.75
N VAL A 227 -8.56 -13.74 0.69
CA VAL A 227 -8.99 -12.77 1.70
C VAL A 227 -10.18 -13.36 2.43
N VAL A 228 -10.04 -13.64 3.72
CA VAL A 228 -11.11 -14.18 4.57
C VAL A 228 -11.68 -13.07 5.43
N PHE A 229 -13.00 -12.86 5.34
CA PHE A 229 -13.72 -11.98 6.25
C PHE A 229 -14.01 -12.71 7.55
N VAL A 230 -13.53 -12.15 8.66
CA VAL A 230 -13.71 -12.70 10.01
C VAL A 230 -14.67 -11.79 10.76
N GLY A 231 -15.79 -12.32 11.24
CA GLY A 231 -16.79 -11.58 12.00
C GLY A 231 -16.19 -11.04 13.30
N GLY A 232 -16.35 -9.74 13.55
CA GLY A 232 -15.83 -9.08 14.76
C GLY A 232 -14.32 -8.77 14.75
N HIS A 233 -13.59 -9.18 13.70
CA HIS A 233 -12.14 -9.04 13.61
C HIS A 233 -11.68 -8.44 12.28
N GLY A 234 -10.39 -8.12 12.19
CA GLY A 234 -9.77 -7.69 10.95
C GLY A 234 -9.71 -8.83 9.92
N PRO A 235 -9.51 -8.52 8.63
CA PRO A 235 -9.39 -9.53 7.59
C PRO A 235 -8.16 -10.42 7.78
N VAL A 236 -8.25 -11.67 7.31
CA VAL A 236 -7.11 -12.58 7.21
C VAL A 236 -6.71 -12.73 5.76
N LEU A 237 -5.42 -12.55 5.47
CA LEU A 237 -4.86 -12.72 4.13
C LEU A 237 -4.04 -14.00 4.08
N LEU A 238 -4.19 -14.75 2.99
CA LEU A 238 -3.36 -15.90 2.70
C LEU A 238 -2.82 -15.84 1.28
N TYR A 239 -1.57 -16.22 1.10
CA TYR A 239 -0.97 -16.39 -0.23
C TYR A 239 0.23 -17.31 -0.14
N GLN A 240 0.45 -18.09 -1.18
CA GLN A 240 1.56 -19.02 -1.25
C GLN A 240 2.87 -18.27 -1.49
N ILE A 241 3.92 -18.53 -0.70
CA ILE A 241 5.23 -17.84 -0.82
C ILE A 241 6.34 -18.72 -1.40
N SER A 242 6.14 -20.04 -1.40
CA SER A 242 6.94 -21.04 -2.10
C SER A 242 6.12 -22.32 -2.23
N GLU A 243 6.63 -23.34 -2.93
CA GLU A 243 5.99 -24.65 -2.91
C GLU A 243 5.82 -25.17 -1.48
N GLY A 244 4.61 -25.64 -1.14
CA GLY A 244 4.29 -26.16 0.19
C GLY A 244 4.18 -25.13 1.33
N CYS A 245 4.47 -23.84 1.11
CA CYS A 245 4.44 -22.83 2.17
C CYS A 245 3.47 -21.69 1.84
N THR A 246 2.49 -21.50 2.72
CA THR A 246 1.48 -20.44 2.61
C THR A 246 1.65 -19.43 3.74
N ARG A 247 1.85 -18.16 3.40
CA ARG A 247 1.80 -17.07 4.38
C ARG A 247 0.36 -16.85 4.79
N MET A 248 0.10 -16.74 6.10
CA MET A 248 -1.13 -16.20 6.64
C MET A 248 -0.82 -14.93 7.44
N LEU A 249 -1.56 -13.84 7.17
CA LEU A 249 -1.47 -12.57 7.88
C LEU A 249 -2.83 -12.26 8.50
N ILE A 250 -2.85 -12.15 9.82
CA ILE A 250 -4.05 -11.80 10.59
C ILE A 250 -3.96 -10.33 10.96
N ASP A 251 -4.97 -9.55 10.58
CA ASP A 251 -5.08 -8.17 11.01
C ASP A 251 -5.65 -8.05 12.43
N VAL A 252 -4.97 -7.27 13.27
CA VAL A 252 -5.35 -7.04 14.66
C VAL A 252 -5.29 -5.54 14.98
N LYS A 253 -6.43 -4.98 15.38
CA LYS A 253 -6.57 -3.58 15.82
C LYS A 253 -6.06 -3.40 17.25
N GLU A 254 -5.70 -2.18 17.61
CA GLU A 254 -5.40 -1.85 19.01
C GLU A 254 -6.69 -1.74 19.85
N PRO A 255 -6.68 -2.16 21.13
CA PRO A 255 -5.57 -2.77 21.85
C PRO A 255 -5.30 -4.23 21.45
N LEU A 256 -4.03 -4.62 21.44
CA LEU A 256 -3.64 -5.99 21.08
C LEU A 256 -4.08 -6.99 22.17
N PRO A 257 -4.56 -8.19 21.79
CA PRO A 257 -4.84 -9.28 22.72
C PRO A 257 -3.61 -9.64 23.57
N ALA A 258 -3.82 -9.85 24.87
CA ALA A 258 -2.77 -10.26 25.80
C ALA A 258 -2.20 -11.64 25.44
N ASP A 259 -3.08 -12.60 25.14
CA ASP A 259 -2.73 -13.90 24.59
C ASP A 259 -3.14 -14.00 23.12
N MET A 260 -2.17 -13.71 22.25
CA MET A 260 -2.37 -13.75 20.82
C MET A 260 -2.62 -15.17 20.29
N LYS A 261 -2.00 -16.21 20.89
CA LYS A 261 -2.18 -17.59 20.41
C LYS A 261 -3.61 -18.06 20.68
N SER A 262 -4.09 -17.87 21.90
CA SER A 262 -5.47 -18.21 22.26
C SER A 262 -6.48 -17.44 21.42
N HIS A 263 -6.27 -16.13 21.23
CA HIS A 263 -7.12 -15.32 20.36
C HIS A 263 -7.24 -15.88 18.93
N ILE A 264 -6.11 -16.28 18.33
CA ILE A 264 -6.12 -16.87 16.98
C ILE A 264 -6.87 -18.20 16.96
N LEU A 265 -6.65 -19.06 17.96
CA LEU A 265 -7.26 -20.39 18.01
C LEU A 265 -8.77 -20.35 18.28
N THR A 266 -9.27 -19.42 19.11
CA THR A 266 -10.68 -19.36 19.49
C THR A 266 -11.53 -18.48 18.57
N GLU A 267 -11.00 -17.32 18.15
CA GLU A 267 -11.79 -16.34 17.42
C GLU A 267 -11.56 -16.40 15.90
N ILE A 268 -10.33 -16.70 15.47
CA ILE A 268 -9.95 -16.60 14.05
C ILE A 268 -10.07 -17.95 13.33
N VAL A 269 -9.40 -18.99 13.83
CA VAL A 269 -9.35 -20.31 13.19
C VAL A 269 -10.73 -20.92 12.89
N PRO A 270 -11.73 -20.86 13.78
CA PRO A 270 -13.04 -21.44 13.50
C PRO A 270 -13.75 -20.80 12.29
N GLN A 271 -13.42 -19.55 11.99
CA GLN A 271 -14.01 -18.78 10.89
C GLN A 271 -13.26 -18.97 9.56
N LEU A 272 -12.11 -19.65 9.56
CA LEU A 272 -11.39 -19.98 8.34
C LEU A 272 -12.10 -21.11 7.55
N PRO A 273 -11.87 -21.19 6.22
CA PRO A 273 -12.26 -22.35 5.42
C PRO A 273 -11.78 -23.66 6.05
N PRO A 274 -12.58 -24.76 5.99
CA PRO A 274 -12.22 -26.04 6.61
C PRO A 274 -10.81 -26.55 6.25
N SER A 275 -10.39 -26.37 5.01
CA SER A 275 -9.05 -26.78 4.53
C SER A 275 -7.90 -26.03 5.21
N LEU A 276 -8.14 -24.83 5.73
CA LEU A 276 -7.11 -23.98 6.33
C LEU A 276 -7.06 -24.09 7.86
N ARG A 277 -8.06 -24.70 8.50
CA ARG A 277 -8.15 -24.76 9.97
C ARG A 277 -7.02 -25.57 10.59
N LEU A 278 -6.80 -26.80 10.10
CA LEU A 278 -5.76 -27.67 10.64
C LEU A 278 -4.35 -27.09 10.42
N PRO A 279 -3.95 -26.67 9.19
CA PRO A 279 -2.66 -26.02 8.98
C PRO A 279 -2.46 -24.77 9.85
N ALA A 280 -3.50 -23.94 10.02
CA ALA A 280 -3.43 -22.76 10.87
C ALA A 280 -3.22 -23.13 12.35
N THR A 281 -3.97 -24.10 12.88
CA THR A 281 -3.78 -24.59 14.26
C THR A 281 -2.37 -25.11 14.47
N CYS A 282 -1.86 -25.95 13.56
CA CYS A 282 -0.49 -26.46 13.63
C CYS A 282 0.54 -25.31 13.64
N ALA A 283 0.39 -24.33 12.73
CA ALA A 283 1.29 -23.18 12.64
C ALA A 283 1.30 -22.32 13.91
N VAL A 284 0.16 -22.13 14.59
CA VAL A 284 0.11 -21.36 15.85
C VAL A 284 0.91 -22.05 16.97
N HIS A 285 0.95 -23.38 16.98
CA HIS A 285 1.71 -24.14 17.96
C HIS A 285 3.21 -24.20 17.64
N SER A 286 3.58 -24.38 16.36
CA SER A 286 4.97 -24.55 15.92
C SER A 286 5.73 -23.23 15.76
N ASP A 287 5.07 -22.20 15.26
CA ASP A 287 5.74 -20.98 14.81
C ASP A 287 5.79 -19.90 15.90
N ARG A 288 6.81 -19.03 15.78
CA ARG A 288 6.88 -17.81 16.56
C ARG A 288 6.02 -16.76 15.87
N LEU A 289 4.94 -16.33 16.52
CA LEU A 289 4.09 -15.24 16.02
C LEU A 289 4.90 -13.97 15.80
N ARG A 290 5.09 -13.59 14.53
CA ARG A 290 5.77 -12.36 14.14
C ARG A 290 4.74 -11.26 13.98
N ARG A 291 5.05 -10.08 14.53
CA ARG A 291 4.16 -8.93 14.50
C ARG A 291 4.80 -7.79 13.71
N MET A 292 4.00 -7.10 12.92
CA MET A 292 4.44 -5.91 12.21
C MET A 292 3.39 -4.80 12.30
N PRO A 293 3.79 -3.55 12.62
CA PRO A 293 2.87 -2.42 12.55
C PRO A 293 2.48 -2.12 11.10
N CYS A 294 1.23 -1.69 10.92
CA CYS A 294 0.67 -1.27 9.64
C CYS A 294 0.40 0.25 9.66
N PRO A 295 1.42 1.09 9.43
CA PRO A 295 1.25 2.53 9.44
C PRO A 295 0.75 3.06 8.09
N PHE A 296 0.19 4.26 8.14
CA PHE A 296 -0.20 5.05 6.97
C PHE A 296 0.51 6.40 6.99
N LEU A 297 1.09 6.79 5.84
CA LEU A 297 1.80 8.05 5.67
C LEU A 297 1.62 8.56 4.23
N THR A 298 1.00 9.72 4.06
CA THR A 298 0.83 10.37 2.76
C THR A 298 2.12 11.01 2.26
N ALA A 299 2.37 10.91 0.95
CA ALA A 299 3.48 11.59 0.30
C ALA A 299 3.28 13.12 0.30
N ILE A 300 4.33 13.84 0.69
CA ILE A 300 4.41 15.30 0.53
C ILE A 300 5.21 15.66 -0.73
N ASN A 301 4.99 16.85 -1.28
CA ASN A 301 5.84 17.36 -2.35
C ASN A 301 7.25 17.62 -1.80
N GLN A 302 8.29 17.19 -2.51
CA GLN A 302 9.69 17.31 -2.08
C GLN A 302 10.36 18.49 -2.79
N ASN A 303 9.90 19.69 -2.44
CA ASN A 303 10.42 20.96 -2.95
C ASN A 303 11.04 21.76 -1.81
N SER A 304 11.71 22.87 -2.10
CA SER A 304 12.51 23.62 -1.11
C SER A 304 11.67 24.16 0.05
N TYR A 305 10.35 24.27 -0.13
CA TYR A 305 9.41 24.68 0.92
C TYR A 305 9.09 23.58 1.94
N HIS A 306 9.14 22.31 1.55
CA HIS A 306 8.76 21.16 2.39
C HIS A 306 9.94 20.31 2.84
N THR A 307 11.00 20.24 2.03
CA THR A 307 12.19 19.42 2.26
C THR A 307 13.45 20.25 2.12
N LYS A 308 14.51 19.86 2.85
CA LYS A 308 15.83 20.47 2.73
C LYS A 308 16.46 20.14 1.37
N PRO A 309 17.22 21.07 0.77
CA PRO A 309 17.99 20.81 -0.44
C PRO A 309 18.96 19.63 -0.29
N GLY A 310 19.27 18.94 -1.39
CA GLY A 310 20.28 17.88 -1.42
C GLY A 310 19.81 16.50 -0.93
N ALA A 311 18.56 16.35 -0.47
CA ALA A 311 18.01 15.07 -0.05
C ALA A 311 16.64 14.75 -0.65
N ILE A 312 16.39 13.46 -0.92
CA ILE A 312 15.13 12.95 -1.46
C ILE A 312 14.69 11.72 -0.65
N LEU A 313 13.47 11.72 -0.15
CA LEU A 313 12.81 10.57 0.47
C LEU A 313 12.26 9.63 -0.62
N LEU A 314 12.39 8.32 -0.45
CA LEU A 314 11.90 7.33 -1.40
C LEU A 314 11.30 6.10 -0.70
N GLY A 315 10.31 5.47 -1.35
CA GLY A 315 9.65 4.27 -0.84
C GLY A 315 8.88 4.55 0.45
N ASP A 316 8.84 3.58 1.37
CA ASP A 316 8.11 3.72 2.64
C ASP A 316 8.72 4.78 3.58
N ALA A 317 9.95 5.25 3.33
CA ALA A 317 10.50 6.41 4.03
C ALA A 317 9.73 7.69 3.66
N TRP A 318 9.12 7.75 2.48
CA TRP A 318 8.36 8.89 1.99
C TRP A 318 6.84 8.70 2.06
N ASN A 319 6.36 7.50 1.71
CA ASN A 319 4.94 7.22 1.57
C ASN A 319 4.66 5.75 1.89
N THR A 320 3.93 5.52 2.99
CA THR A 320 3.54 4.19 3.45
C THR A 320 2.02 4.05 3.39
N ARG A 321 1.54 2.85 3.10
CA ARG A 321 0.11 2.52 3.10
C ARG A 321 -0.16 1.23 3.85
N HIS A 322 -1.44 0.98 4.14
CA HIS A 322 -1.84 -0.26 4.77
C HIS A 322 -1.47 -1.46 3.87
N PRO A 323 -0.81 -2.51 4.38
CA PRO A 323 -0.28 -3.61 3.56
C PRO A 323 -1.36 -4.56 3.02
N LEU A 324 -2.62 -4.38 3.40
CA LEU A 324 -3.77 -5.20 2.95
C LEU A 324 -3.80 -5.44 1.44
N THR A 325 -3.49 -4.42 0.66
CA THR A 325 -3.56 -4.49 -0.80
C THR A 325 -2.24 -4.85 -1.47
N GLY A 326 -1.16 -5.12 -0.73
CA GLY A 326 0.14 -5.47 -1.30
C GLY A 326 0.76 -4.39 -2.23
N GLY A 327 0.30 -3.13 -2.14
CA GLY A 327 0.66 -2.09 -3.10
C GLY A 327 1.98 -1.35 -2.85
N GLY A 328 2.64 -1.57 -1.71
CA GLY A 328 3.84 -0.83 -1.30
C GLY A 328 5.01 -0.96 -2.28
N MET A 329 5.35 -2.20 -2.65
CA MET A 329 6.43 -2.49 -3.60
C MET A 329 6.13 -1.91 -4.99
N THR A 330 4.88 -2.05 -5.43
CA THR A 330 4.41 -1.50 -6.71
C THR A 330 4.60 -0.01 -6.79
N VAL A 331 4.21 0.74 -5.75
CA VAL A 331 4.40 2.19 -5.74
C VAL A 331 5.88 2.55 -5.68
N ALA A 332 6.67 1.87 -4.84
CA ALA A 332 8.10 2.12 -4.73
C ALA A 332 8.84 1.92 -6.07
N LEU A 333 8.57 0.83 -6.78
CA LEU A 333 9.21 0.53 -8.07
C LEU A 333 8.78 1.50 -9.17
N ASN A 334 7.50 1.87 -9.22
CA ASN A 334 7.03 2.90 -10.14
C ASN A 334 7.61 4.28 -9.82
N ASP A 335 7.80 4.60 -8.53
CA ASP A 335 8.45 5.84 -8.11
C ASP A 335 9.93 5.84 -8.54
N VAL A 336 10.62 4.70 -8.49
CA VAL A 336 11.99 4.53 -8.99
C VAL A 336 12.08 4.75 -10.49
N VAL A 337 11.16 4.19 -11.28
CA VAL A 337 11.06 4.44 -12.73
C VAL A 337 11.01 5.94 -13.03
N LEU A 338 10.05 6.65 -12.42
CA LEU A 338 9.86 8.07 -12.66
C LEU A 338 11.03 8.92 -12.13
N LEU A 339 11.61 8.53 -10.98
CA LEU A 339 12.74 9.22 -10.38
C LEU A 339 14.01 9.06 -11.23
N ARG A 340 14.30 7.85 -11.74
CA ARG A 340 15.39 7.60 -12.70
C ARG A 340 15.23 8.52 -13.91
N ASP A 341 14.05 8.55 -14.52
CA ASP A 341 13.81 9.34 -15.74
C ASP A 341 13.93 10.84 -15.49
N MET A 342 13.54 11.30 -14.30
CA MET A 342 13.72 12.68 -13.89
C MET A 342 15.21 13.01 -13.69
N LEU A 343 15.94 12.21 -12.93
CA LEU A 343 17.38 12.37 -12.69
C LEU A 343 18.22 12.23 -13.98
N ASN A 344 17.69 11.54 -14.99
CA ASN A 344 18.32 11.45 -16.31
C ASN A 344 18.26 12.74 -17.11
N LYS A 345 17.27 13.60 -16.83
CA LYS A 345 17.03 14.88 -17.51
C LYS A 345 17.68 16.08 -16.82
N VAL A 346 18.27 15.89 -15.65
CA VAL A 346 18.96 16.95 -14.92
C VAL A 346 20.44 16.96 -15.31
N ASP A 347 20.92 18.13 -15.74
CA ASP A 347 22.30 18.29 -16.23
C ASP A 347 23.33 18.21 -15.11
N ASP A 348 23.08 18.87 -13.98
CA ASP A 348 23.87 18.79 -12.77
C ASP A 348 23.00 18.47 -11.55
N LEU A 349 23.18 17.29 -10.96
CA LEU A 349 22.53 16.90 -9.69
C LEU A 349 22.87 17.83 -8.52
N GLY A 350 23.93 18.63 -8.61
CA GLY A 350 24.28 19.66 -7.63
C GLY A 350 23.41 20.92 -7.74
N ASP A 351 22.81 21.19 -8.91
CA ASP A 351 21.89 22.31 -9.11
C ASP A 351 20.51 21.98 -8.55
N TRP A 352 20.29 22.40 -7.30
CA TRP A 352 19.02 22.15 -6.63
C TRP A 352 17.83 22.89 -7.25
N THR A 353 18.07 24.00 -7.96
CA THR A 353 17.00 24.78 -8.61
C THR A 353 16.44 23.98 -9.79
N ALA A 354 17.32 23.36 -10.59
CA ALA A 354 16.91 22.44 -11.65
C ALA A 354 16.24 21.17 -11.08
N MET A 355 16.79 20.62 -9.99
CA MET A 355 16.22 19.46 -9.30
C MET A 355 14.79 19.71 -8.79
N GLU A 356 14.52 20.90 -8.22
CA GLU A 356 13.21 21.23 -7.63
C GLU A 356 12.07 21.18 -8.67
N ALA A 357 12.32 21.69 -9.88
CA ALA A 357 11.35 21.59 -10.98
C ALA A 357 11.07 20.13 -11.37
N GLY A 358 12.12 19.30 -11.40
CA GLY A 358 12.03 17.86 -11.66
C GLY A 358 11.26 17.12 -10.56
N LEU A 359 11.55 17.39 -9.28
CA LEU A 359 10.90 16.78 -8.13
C LEU A 359 9.40 17.11 -8.07
N SER A 360 9.03 18.35 -8.39
CA SER A 360 7.62 18.73 -8.51
C SER A 360 6.91 17.94 -9.61
N ARG A 361 7.53 17.81 -10.80
CA ARG A 361 6.97 17.00 -11.90
C ARG A 361 6.84 15.52 -11.52
N TRP A 362 7.87 14.95 -10.89
CA TRP A 362 7.86 13.58 -10.38
C TRP A 362 6.71 13.35 -9.39
N TYR A 363 6.52 14.27 -8.44
CA TYR A 363 5.42 14.24 -7.48
C TYR A 363 4.04 14.21 -8.16
N TRP A 364 3.85 15.02 -9.21
CA TRP A 364 2.57 15.07 -9.92
C TRP A 364 2.33 13.86 -10.83
N GLN A 365 3.37 13.34 -11.48
CA GLN A 365 3.27 12.16 -12.34
C GLN A 365 2.90 10.90 -11.57
N ARG A 366 3.44 10.73 -10.35
CA ARG A 366 3.11 9.56 -9.52
C ARG A 366 1.71 9.60 -8.91
N LYS A 367 1.10 10.79 -8.78
CA LYS A 367 -0.11 11.00 -7.98
C LYS A 367 -1.28 10.09 -8.37
N PRO A 368 -1.68 9.96 -9.66
CA PRO A 368 -2.79 9.11 -10.05
C PRO A 368 -2.65 7.67 -9.55
N ARG A 369 -1.44 7.08 -9.64
CA ARG A 369 -1.17 5.71 -9.18
C ARG A 369 -1.05 5.62 -7.66
N SER A 370 -0.22 6.48 -7.07
CA SER A 370 0.05 6.46 -5.62
C SER A 370 -1.23 6.75 -4.82
N SER A 371 -2.03 7.74 -5.22
CA SER A 371 -3.24 8.12 -4.49
C SER A 371 -4.31 7.03 -4.59
N THR A 372 -4.49 6.44 -5.78
CA THR A 372 -5.41 5.31 -5.98
C THR A 372 -5.06 4.15 -5.06
N ILE A 373 -3.79 3.72 -5.03
CA ILE A 373 -3.34 2.61 -4.18
C ILE A 373 -3.42 2.98 -2.68
N ASN A 374 -3.05 4.21 -2.30
CA ASN A 374 -3.17 4.71 -0.92
C ASN A 374 -4.61 4.66 -0.43
N MET A 375 -5.51 5.31 -1.16
CA MET A 375 -6.92 5.38 -0.81
C MET A 375 -7.56 4.00 -0.79
N LEU A 376 -7.32 3.19 -1.83
CA LEU A 376 -7.86 1.83 -1.90
C LEU A 376 -7.44 0.98 -0.69
N SER A 377 -6.19 1.12 -0.23
CA SER A 377 -5.70 0.35 0.92
C SER A 377 -6.48 0.60 2.21
N LEU A 378 -6.87 1.85 2.47
CA LEU A 378 -7.64 2.22 3.67
C LEU A 378 -9.14 2.00 3.48
N VAL A 379 -9.66 2.29 2.29
CA VAL A 379 -11.06 2.03 1.95
C VAL A 379 -11.39 0.54 2.10
N LEU A 380 -10.58 -0.35 1.53
CA LEU A 380 -10.80 -1.79 1.67
C LEU A 380 -10.57 -2.27 3.10
N TYR A 381 -9.63 -1.67 3.83
CA TYR A 381 -9.40 -2.02 5.23
C TYR A 381 -10.61 -1.71 6.12
N GLU A 382 -11.18 -0.51 6.00
CA GLU A 382 -12.40 -0.15 6.73
C GLU A 382 -13.58 -1.04 6.32
N LEU A 383 -13.72 -1.29 5.01
CA LEU A 383 -14.80 -2.11 4.45
C LEU A 383 -14.73 -3.57 4.92
N PHE A 384 -13.55 -4.18 4.90
CA PHE A 384 -13.38 -5.59 5.25
C PHE A 384 -13.45 -5.83 6.75
N GLY A 385 -13.01 -4.85 7.55
CA GLY A 385 -13.12 -4.91 9.00
C GLY A 385 -14.56 -4.82 9.54
N ALA A 386 -15.52 -4.33 8.75
CA ALA A 386 -16.96 -4.28 9.06
C ALA A 386 -17.29 -3.90 10.52
N ALA A 387 -16.68 -2.81 11.01
CA ALA A 387 -16.73 -2.44 12.43
C ALA A 387 -18.13 -2.01 12.93
N ASP A 388 -19.02 -1.65 12.01
CA ASP A 388 -20.39 -1.22 12.31
C ASP A 388 -21.40 -1.83 11.32
N GLU A 389 -22.69 -1.58 11.57
CA GLU A 389 -23.79 -2.10 10.77
C GLU A 389 -23.70 -1.64 9.31
N GLU A 390 -23.35 -0.36 9.09
CA GLU A 390 -23.21 0.23 7.76
C GLU A 390 -22.09 -0.43 6.96
N LEU A 391 -20.92 -0.63 7.58
CA LEU A 391 -19.80 -1.31 6.95
C LEU A 391 -20.08 -2.79 6.71
N SER A 392 -20.88 -3.44 7.57
CA SER A 392 -21.35 -4.81 7.35
C SER A 392 -22.24 -4.91 6.12
N ILE A 393 -23.16 -3.95 5.94
CA ILE A 393 -24.00 -3.83 4.73
C ILE A 393 -23.12 -3.60 3.50
N MET A 394 -22.16 -2.67 3.57
CA MET A 394 -21.23 -2.41 2.47
C MET A 394 -20.34 -3.62 2.15
N ARG A 395 -19.87 -4.37 3.15
CA ARG A 395 -19.03 -5.56 2.95
C ARG A 395 -19.79 -6.64 2.18
N LEU A 396 -21.03 -6.93 2.58
CA LEU A 396 -21.90 -7.85 1.85
C LEU A 396 -22.18 -7.33 0.43
N GLY A 397 -22.47 -6.04 0.29
CA GLY A 397 -22.64 -5.40 -1.01
C GLY A 397 -21.41 -5.53 -1.89
N CYS A 398 -20.21 -5.37 -1.34
CA CYS A 398 -18.95 -5.54 -2.05
C CYS A 398 -18.73 -6.99 -2.51
N PHE A 399 -19.02 -7.96 -1.63
CA PHE A 399 -18.95 -9.38 -1.99
C PHE A 399 -19.89 -9.68 -3.16
N LYS A 400 -21.16 -9.29 -3.06
CA LYS A 400 -22.14 -9.47 -4.15
C LYS A 400 -21.81 -8.65 -5.40
N TYR A 401 -21.11 -7.52 -5.27
CA TYR A 401 -20.68 -6.70 -6.39
C TYR A 401 -19.62 -7.43 -7.22
N PHE A 402 -18.75 -8.21 -6.57
CA PHE A 402 -17.83 -9.10 -7.27
C PHE A 402 -18.55 -10.27 -7.96
N GLU A 403 -19.64 -10.78 -7.39
CA GLU A 403 -20.45 -11.84 -8.02
C GLU A 403 -21.09 -11.39 -9.35
N LEU A 404 -21.27 -10.08 -9.57
CA LEU A 404 -21.78 -9.55 -10.85
C LEU A 404 -20.81 -9.77 -12.02
N GLY A 405 -19.52 -10.00 -11.76
CA GLY A 405 -18.52 -10.20 -12.81
C GLY A 405 -18.28 -8.98 -13.72
N GLY A 406 -17.70 -9.22 -14.90
CA GLY A 406 -17.47 -8.18 -15.91
C GLY A 406 -16.66 -6.98 -15.39
N GLU A 407 -17.11 -5.77 -15.72
CA GLU A 407 -16.45 -4.51 -15.30
C GLU A 407 -16.41 -4.30 -13.78
N TYR A 408 -17.33 -4.92 -13.03
CA TYR A 408 -17.38 -4.80 -11.57
C TYR A 408 -16.20 -5.50 -10.89
N VAL A 409 -15.76 -6.62 -11.47
CA VAL A 409 -14.53 -7.33 -11.08
C VAL A 409 -13.32 -6.72 -11.77
N ARG A 410 -13.34 -6.62 -13.10
CA ARG A 410 -12.21 -6.16 -13.92
C ARG A 410 -11.73 -4.77 -13.51
N GLY A 411 -12.65 -3.82 -13.30
CA GLY A 411 -12.29 -2.45 -12.94
C GLY A 411 -11.73 -2.34 -11.52
N THR A 412 -12.33 -3.04 -10.55
CA THR A 412 -11.85 -3.01 -9.15
C THR A 412 -10.49 -3.68 -8.99
N ILE A 413 -10.30 -4.86 -9.58
CA ILE A 413 -9.04 -5.58 -9.49
C ILE A 413 -7.91 -4.87 -10.25
N SER A 414 -8.21 -4.14 -11.34
CA SER A 414 -7.22 -3.34 -12.07
C SER A 414 -6.62 -2.23 -11.22
N LEU A 415 -7.43 -1.63 -10.32
CA LEU A 415 -6.96 -0.61 -9.37
C LEU A 415 -6.07 -1.24 -8.29
N LEU A 416 -6.48 -2.41 -7.75
CA LEU A 416 -5.69 -3.17 -6.77
C LEU A 416 -4.34 -3.62 -7.36
N ALA A 417 -4.36 -4.11 -8.60
CA ALA A 417 -3.19 -4.58 -9.32
C ALA A 417 -2.19 -3.45 -9.66
N GLY A 418 -2.59 -2.19 -9.52
CA GLY A 418 -1.78 -1.03 -9.92
C GLY A 418 -1.62 -0.88 -11.43
N ILE A 419 -2.47 -1.54 -12.23
CA ILE A 419 -2.51 -1.44 -13.69
C ILE A 419 -3.31 -0.19 -14.10
N SER A 420 -4.49 -0.01 -13.50
CA SER A 420 -5.29 1.21 -13.65
C SER A 420 -4.96 2.19 -12.53
N SER A 421 -4.66 3.44 -12.88
CA SER A 421 -4.24 4.49 -11.95
C SER A 421 -5.24 5.65 -11.90
N SER A 422 -6.54 5.37 -11.91
CA SER A 422 -7.59 6.40 -11.98
C SER A 422 -8.33 6.58 -10.64
N PRO A 423 -8.11 7.69 -9.93
CA PRO A 423 -8.88 8.03 -8.73
C PRO A 423 -10.39 8.14 -9.00
N PHE A 424 -10.78 8.53 -10.21
CA PHE A 424 -12.19 8.61 -10.60
C PHE A 424 -12.81 7.22 -10.76
N GLN A 425 -12.08 6.23 -11.30
CA GLN A 425 -12.56 4.85 -11.33
C GLN A 425 -12.73 4.29 -9.91
N LEU A 426 -11.80 4.61 -9.00
CA LEU A 426 -11.93 4.24 -7.59
C LEU A 426 -13.20 4.85 -6.97
N PHE A 427 -13.46 6.15 -7.20
CA PHE A 427 -14.70 6.80 -6.78
C PHE A 427 -15.93 6.08 -7.32
N ARG A 428 -15.98 5.85 -8.64
CA ARG A 428 -17.12 5.20 -9.30
C ARG A 428 -17.42 3.81 -8.73
N HIS A 429 -16.39 2.98 -8.53
CA HIS A 429 -16.57 1.65 -7.97
C HIS A 429 -16.95 1.68 -6.49
N PHE A 430 -16.32 2.54 -5.69
CA PHE A 430 -16.61 2.61 -4.26
C PHE A 430 -18.05 3.06 -3.98
N PHE A 431 -18.51 4.10 -4.66
CA PHE A 431 -19.91 4.55 -4.55
C PHE A 431 -20.88 3.59 -5.26
N GLY A 432 -20.44 2.92 -6.34
CA GLY A 432 -21.20 1.84 -6.96
C GLY A 432 -21.46 0.68 -6.00
N VAL A 433 -20.46 0.27 -5.21
CA VAL A 433 -20.61 -0.73 -4.14
C VAL A 433 -21.60 -0.24 -3.08
N ALA A 434 -21.52 1.02 -2.65
CA ALA A 434 -22.46 1.57 -1.67
C ALA A 434 -23.92 1.54 -2.15
N MET A 435 -24.16 1.97 -3.39
CA MET A 435 -25.51 1.94 -3.99
C MET A 435 -26.02 0.51 -4.19
N TYR A 436 -25.14 -0.40 -4.62
CA TYR A 436 -25.50 -1.80 -4.78
C TYR A 436 -25.76 -2.49 -3.43
N ALA A 437 -25.00 -2.15 -2.38
CA ALA A 437 -25.26 -2.61 -1.03
C ALA A 437 -26.64 -2.19 -0.53
N ILE A 438 -27.07 -0.97 -0.83
CA ILE A 438 -28.41 -0.47 -0.53
C ILE A 438 -29.47 -1.27 -1.30
N LEU A 439 -29.28 -1.50 -2.60
CA LEU A 439 -30.19 -2.34 -3.39
C LEU A 439 -30.34 -3.74 -2.77
N VAL A 440 -29.21 -4.38 -2.43
CA VAL A 440 -29.18 -5.69 -1.78
C VAL A 440 -29.92 -5.65 -0.44
N LEU A 441 -29.74 -4.60 0.37
CA LEU A 441 -30.43 -4.41 1.65
C LEU A 441 -31.96 -4.41 1.48
N PHE A 442 -32.49 -3.70 0.47
CA PHE A 442 -33.92 -3.68 0.18
C PHE A 442 -34.43 -5.05 -0.31
N GLN A 443 -33.63 -5.78 -1.10
CA GLN A 443 -34.02 -7.09 -1.62
C GLN A 443 -33.96 -8.20 -0.56
N SER A 444 -33.00 -8.13 0.36
CA SER A 444 -32.76 -9.17 1.37
C SER A 444 -33.64 -9.04 2.61
N THR A 445 -34.31 -7.91 2.79
CA THR A 445 -35.14 -7.68 3.99
C THR A 445 -36.59 -8.04 3.69
N PRO A 446 -37.11 -9.16 4.22
CA PRO A 446 -38.49 -9.56 3.97
C PRO A 446 -39.46 -8.54 4.59
N LEU A 447 -40.52 -8.24 3.85
CA LEU A 447 -41.60 -7.39 4.35
C LEU A 447 -42.23 -8.01 5.61
N PRO A 448 -42.70 -7.20 6.57
CA PRO A 448 -43.45 -7.71 7.72
C PRO A 448 -44.66 -8.49 7.23
N SER A 449 -44.61 -9.83 7.28
CA SER A 449 -45.75 -10.66 6.90
C SER A 449 -46.84 -10.56 7.96
N SER A 450 -48.08 -10.37 7.53
CA SER A 450 -49.26 -10.51 8.40
C SER A 450 -49.21 -11.87 9.12
N PRO A 451 -49.53 -11.96 10.42
CA PRO A 451 -49.54 -13.23 11.13
C PRO A 451 -50.43 -14.22 10.38
N ARG A 452 -49.86 -15.39 10.04
CA ARG A 452 -50.63 -16.48 9.40
C ARG A 452 -51.82 -16.79 10.29
N TYR A 453 -53.00 -16.72 9.68
CA TYR A 453 -54.31 -17.09 10.22
C TYR A 453 -54.23 -18.45 10.94
N HIS A 454 -54.04 -18.44 12.25
CA HIS A 454 -54.61 -19.48 13.10
C HIS A 454 -56.06 -19.07 13.35
N HIS A 455 -56.99 -19.98 13.11
CA HIS A 455 -58.44 -19.79 13.27
C HIS A 455 -58.79 -19.24 14.66
N THR A 456 -58.82 -17.91 14.78
CA THR A 456 -59.55 -17.21 15.84
C THR A 456 -59.95 -15.85 15.31
N ILE A 457 -61.27 -15.65 15.26
CA ILE A 457 -61.95 -14.47 14.75
C ILE A 457 -61.41 -13.23 15.47
N SER A 458 -60.57 -12.46 14.77
CA SER A 458 -60.08 -11.17 15.21
C SER A 458 -59.81 -10.32 13.97
N HIS A 459 -60.69 -9.36 13.70
CA HIS A 459 -60.48 -8.32 12.70
C HIS A 459 -59.29 -7.45 13.11
N GLN A 460 -58.06 -7.80 12.71
CA GLN A 460 -56.97 -6.83 12.69
C GLN A 460 -57.08 -5.96 11.43
N PRO A 461 -57.08 -4.63 11.55
CA PRO A 461 -57.32 -3.75 10.42
C PRO A 461 -56.09 -3.72 9.49
N ALA A 462 -56.33 -3.79 8.18
CA ALA A 462 -55.31 -3.66 7.12
C ALA A 462 -54.39 -2.42 7.28
N MET A 463 -54.86 -1.41 8.01
CA MET A 463 -54.12 -0.20 8.38
C MET A 463 -52.85 -0.48 9.21
N ASN A 464 -52.85 -1.50 10.07
CA ASN A 464 -51.70 -1.84 10.91
C ASN A 464 -50.56 -2.47 10.10
N VAL A 465 -50.89 -3.26 9.06
CA VAL A 465 -49.90 -3.88 8.16
C VAL A 465 -49.31 -2.85 7.19
N ALA A 466 -50.13 -1.91 6.71
CA ALA A 466 -49.66 -0.80 5.88
C ALA A 466 -48.72 0.13 6.66
N LEU A 467 -49.07 0.46 7.92
CA LEU A 467 -48.23 1.28 8.79
C LEU A 467 -46.92 0.55 9.16
N SER A 468 -46.96 -0.75 9.48
CA SER A 468 -45.75 -1.53 9.77
C SER A 468 -44.83 -1.63 8.56
N THR A 469 -45.41 -1.78 7.36
CA THR A 469 -44.67 -1.77 6.09
C THR A 469 -44.03 -0.42 5.83
N LEU A 470 -44.75 0.68 6.05
CA LEU A 470 -44.22 2.04 5.89
C LEU A 470 -43.07 2.31 6.87
N VAL A 471 -43.23 1.97 8.15
CA VAL A 471 -42.18 2.10 9.17
C VAL A 471 -40.94 1.27 8.79
N HIS A 472 -41.14 0.08 8.23
CA HIS A 472 -40.06 -0.77 7.75
C HIS A 472 -39.29 -0.12 6.59
N TYR A 473 -39.99 0.40 5.57
CA TYR A 473 -39.35 1.14 4.48
C TYR A 473 -38.64 2.40 4.97
N MET A 474 -39.20 3.13 5.94
CA MET A 474 -38.54 4.29 6.55
C MET A 474 -37.27 3.89 7.29
N SER A 475 -37.26 2.75 7.99
CA SER A 475 -36.06 2.19 8.62
C SER A 475 -34.98 1.86 7.59
N LEU A 476 -35.34 1.19 6.49
CA LEU A 476 -34.41 0.88 5.40
C LEU A 476 -33.86 2.14 4.73
N LEU A 477 -34.69 3.15 4.51
CA LEU A 477 -34.26 4.46 4.00
C LEU A 477 -33.27 5.14 4.96
N THR A 478 -33.53 5.08 6.26
CA THR A 478 -32.63 5.61 7.28
C THR A 478 -31.28 4.90 7.26
N LYS A 479 -31.27 3.55 7.16
CA LYS A 479 -30.03 2.78 6.99
C LYS A 479 -29.30 3.15 5.69
N SER A 480 -30.03 3.38 4.60
CA SER A 480 -29.44 3.77 3.31
C SER A 480 -28.73 5.12 3.40
N VAL A 481 -29.36 6.12 4.06
CA VAL A 481 -28.73 7.43 4.30
C VAL A 481 -27.48 7.28 5.15
N ARG A 482 -27.51 6.43 6.19
CA ARG A 482 -26.35 6.13 7.04
C ARG A 482 -25.20 5.48 6.24
N VAL A 483 -25.50 4.53 5.35
CA VAL A 483 -24.50 3.90 4.46
C VAL A 483 -23.86 4.92 3.52
N ILE A 484 -24.65 5.79 2.88
CA ILE A 484 -24.12 6.85 2.01
C ILE A 484 -23.25 7.82 2.81
N TRP A 485 -23.72 8.25 3.98
CA TRP A 485 -22.96 9.11 4.88
C TRP A 485 -21.62 8.48 5.26
N LYS A 486 -21.62 7.21 5.68
CA LYS A 486 -20.40 6.46 6.05
C LYS A 486 -19.44 6.35 4.86
N THR A 487 -19.96 6.06 3.68
CA THR A 487 -19.19 6.02 2.42
C THR A 487 -18.48 7.35 2.18
N CYS A 488 -19.21 8.47 2.27
CA CYS A 488 -18.63 9.81 2.14
C CYS A 488 -17.59 10.11 3.24
N ALA A 489 -17.90 9.76 4.49
CA ALA A 489 -17.04 10.02 5.65
C ALA A 489 -15.72 9.24 5.59
N ILE A 490 -15.67 8.11 4.87
CA ILE A 490 -14.43 7.37 4.61
C ILE A 490 -13.70 7.96 3.40
N PHE A 491 -14.41 8.15 2.29
CA PHE A 491 -13.76 8.48 1.02
C PHE A 491 -13.17 9.90 0.99
N PHE A 492 -13.92 10.91 1.41
CA PHE A 492 -13.52 12.31 1.22
C PHE A 492 -12.34 12.74 2.09
N PRO A 493 -12.19 12.32 3.36
CA PRO A 493 -10.98 12.60 4.12
C PRO A 493 -9.73 11.98 3.49
N LEU A 494 -9.82 10.76 2.97
CA LEU A 494 -8.72 10.09 2.28
C LEU A 494 -8.35 10.78 0.97
N LEU A 495 -9.35 11.20 0.21
CA LEU A 495 -9.14 12.01 -0.99
C LEU A 495 -8.45 13.33 -0.61
N TRP A 496 -8.93 14.01 0.42
CA TRP A 496 -8.33 15.25 0.92
C TRP A 496 -6.88 15.06 1.33
N ASP A 497 -6.56 14.00 2.05
CA ASP A 497 -5.19 13.69 2.46
C ASP A 497 -4.24 13.50 1.26
N GLU A 498 -4.75 13.01 0.13
CA GLU A 498 -4.00 12.91 -1.13
C GLU A 498 -3.91 14.21 -1.93
N ILE A 499 -4.95 15.05 -1.90
CA ILE A 499 -5.05 16.27 -2.72
C ILE A 499 -4.76 17.58 -1.96
N ARG A 500 -4.67 17.60 -0.63
CA ARG A 500 -4.46 18.83 0.16
C ARG A 500 -3.16 19.55 -0.19
N TRP A 501 -2.20 18.79 -0.73
CA TRP A 501 -0.91 19.29 -1.23
C TRP A 501 -1.01 19.84 -2.66
N TRP A 502 -2.19 19.81 -3.29
CA TRP A 502 -2.46 20.31 -4.65
C TRP A 502 -2.74 21.81 -4.66
N ILE A 503 -3.03 22.39 -3.50
CA ILE A 503 -3.39 23.80 -3.37
C ILE A 503 -2.12 24.58 -2.99
N PRO A 504 -1.74 25.62 -3.75
CA PRO A 504 -0.61 26.48 -3.40
C PRO A 504 -0.76 27.07 -1.99
N SER A 505 0.33 27.09 -1.22
CA SER A 505 0.40 27.38 0.22
C SER A 505 -0.11 28.76 0.68
N LYS A 506 -0.66 29.59 -0.21
CA LYS A 506 -1.19 30.92 0.14
C LYS A 506 -2.63 30.93 0.64
N SER A 507 -3.38 29.83 0.53
CA SER A 507 -4.75 29.77 1.05
C SER A 507 -4.85 28.83 2.25
N SER A 508 -5.25 29.38 3.40
CA SER A 508 -5.67 28.65 4.60
C SER A 508 -6.99 27.91 4.35
N VAL A 509 -6.99 26.94 3.44
CA VAL A 509 -8.17 26.11 3.21
C VAL A 509 -8.28 25.10 4.35
N GLN A 510 -9.23 25.35 5.25
CA GLN A 510 -9.59 24.44 6.33
C GLN A 510 -10.05 23.09 5.76
N SER A 511 -9.81 22.02 6.52
CA SER A 511 -10.20 20.65 6.17
C SER A 511 -11.64 20.56 5.68
N PRO A 512 -11.96 19.73 4.67
CA PRO A 512 -13.29 19.63 4.11
C PRO A 512 -14.33 19.01 5.04
N ALA A 513 -13.96 18.63 6.26
CA ALA A 513 -14.91 18.33 7.34
C ALA A 513 -15.94 19.47 7.59
N ARG A 514 -15.69 20.68 7.09
CA ARG A 514 -16.61 21.83 7.14
C ARG A 514 -17.47 22.05 5.89
N TRP A 515 -17.24 21.36 4.76
CA TRP A 515 -18.19 21.38 3.65
C TRP A 515 -19.33 20.44 4.02
N GLY A 516 -20.51 21.01 4.31
CA GLY A 516 -21.64 20.29 4.87
C GLY A 516 -21.93 18.98 4.12
N GLY A 517 -21.76 17.85 4.82
CA GLY A 517 -21.94 16.52 4.22
C GLY A 517 -23.28 16.33 3.52
N ALA A 518 -24.30 17.11 3.87
CA ALA A 518 -25.59 17.14 3.18
C ALA A 518 -25.49 17.52 1.68
N MET A 519 -24.61 18.46 1.30
CA MET A 519 -24.51 18.93 -0.10
C MET A 519 -23.78 17.92 -0.99
N LEU A 520 -22.74 17.28 -0.48
CA LEU A 520 -22.02 16.20 -1.18
C LEU A 520 -22.86 14.92 -1.28
N VAL A 521 -23.62 14.58 -0.22
CA VAL A 521 -24.60 13.49 -0.23
C VAL A 521 -25.70 13.78 -1.27
N ALA A 522 -26.21 15.01 -1.36
CA ALA A 522 -27.18 15.39 -2.38
C ALA A 522 -26.63 15.27 -3.80
N ILE A 523 -25.38 15.70 -4.06
CA ILE A 523 -24.74 15.57 -5.38
C ILE A 523 -24.56 14.10 -5.76
N VAL A 524 -24.14 13.24 -4.84
CA VAL A 524 -23.98 11.79 -5.09
C VAL A 524 -25.33 11.14 -5.39
N ILE A 525 -26.36 11.44 -4.59
CA ILE A 525 -27.73 10.91 -4.81
C ILE A 525 -28.28 11.36 -6.16
N LEU A 526 -28.13 12.65 -6.52
CA LEU A 526 -28.61 13.20 -7.79
C LEU A 526 -27.85 12.64 -8.99
N SER A 527 -26.52 12.44 -8.86
CA SER A 527 -25.69 11.90 -9.94
C SER A 527 -25.98 10.41 -10.21
N PHE A 528 -26.30 9.63 -9.18
CA PHE A 528 -26.66 8.22 -9.34
C PHE A 528 -28.12 8.00 -9.76
N GLY A 529 -29.05 8.92 -9.42
CA GLY A 529 -30.42 8.89 -9.96
C GLY A 529 -30.46 8.94 -11.50
N ALA A 530 -29.48 9.59 -12.14
CA ALA A 530 -29.35 9.61 -13.60
C ALA A 530 -28.71 8.34 -14.19
N ILE A 531 -27.96 7.56 -13.38
CA ILE A 531 -27.27 6.33 -13.82
C ILE A 531 -28.15 5.10 -13.64
N ILE A 532 -29.07 5.08 -12.66
CA ILE A 532 -30.01 3.96 -12.45
C ILE A 532 -31.16 3.96 -13.49
N CYS A 533 -31.36 5.06 -14.22
CA CYS A 533 -32.35 5.17 -15.31
C CYS A 533 -31.80 4.83 -16.72
N LYS A 534 -30.60 4.24 -16.81
CA LYS A 534 -30.04 3.64 -18.03
C LYS A 534 -29.56 2.23 -17.72
#